data_AF-A0A258BMF1-F1
#
_entry.id   AF-A0A258BMF1-F1
#
_cell.length_a   1.000
_cell.length_b   1.000
_cell.length_c   1.000
_cell.angle_alpha   90.00
_cell.angle_beta   90.00
_cell.angle_gamma   90.00
#
_symmetry.space_group_name_H-M   'P 1'
#
loop_
_entity.id
_entity.type
_entity.pdbx_description
1 polymer ?
#
loop_
_entity_poly.entity_id
_entity_poly.type
_entity_poly.pdbx_seq_one_letter_code
_entity_poly.pdbx_strand_id
1 'polypeptide(L)'
;MSFFRKRRSGGRAALRGLRSAKRSAEHGFGSLRRSAEHGFGSLRRSAQQGFTFAKRSAEQGFGSLRRSAEHGFTLVELMVVIVIIGLLATIVAINVIPATDTARVEKAKADIAVIEQALEQYRLDNLGYPTQMQGLSALLNAPAGLAQPERYRRGGYIRKLPDDPWGRAYQYKVPGEKGAFDILSLGADGQPGGTEDNADILSSGL
;
A
#
# COMPACT_ATOMS: atom_id res chain seq x y z
N MET A 1 7.23 -57.12 -22.19
CA MET A 1 6.28 -57.60 -23.21
C MET A 1 5.21 -56.52 -23.39
N SER A 2 5.25 -55.73 -24.48
CA SER A 2 4.50 -55.98 -25.74
C SER A 2 3.06 -55.44 -25.62
N PHE A 3 2.48 -54.57 -26.47
CA PHE A 3 2.85 -54.01 -27.76
C PHE A 3 1.99 -52.76 -28.07
N PHE A 4 2.49 -52.00 -29.04
CA PHE A 4 2.10 -50.68 -29.53
C PHE A 4 1.10 -50.73 -30.71
N ARG A 5 0.16 -49.77 -30.85
CA ARG A 5 -0.40 -49.26 -32.14
C ARG A 5 -1.37 -48.09 -31.92
N LYS A 6 -1.66 -47.17 -32.86
CA LYS A 6 -0.89 -46.24 -33.73
C LYS A 6 -1.92 -45.51 -34.64
N ARG A 7 -1.91 -44.15 -34.63
CA ARG A 7 -2.21 -43.13 -35.68
C ARG A 7 -3.51 -43.18 -36.52
N ARG A 8 -4.07 -41.98 -36.79
CA ARG A 8 -3.88 -41.12 -38.02
C ARG A 8 -4.75 -39.84 -37.94
N SER A 9 -4.19 -38.62 -38.14
CA SER A 9 -4.09 -37.82 -39.39
C SER A 9 -5.37 -37.02 -39.70
N GLY A 10 -5.42 -35.70 -39.92
CA GLY A 10 -4.45 -34.74 -40.44
C GLY A 10 -4.95 -34.14 -41.77
N GLY A 11 -4.82 -32.82 -42.00
CA GLY A 11 -4.89 -32.26 -43.36
C GLY A 11 -5.61 -30.91 -43.53
N ARG A 12 -4.88 -29.82 -43.29
CA ARG A 12 -5.12 -28.50 -43.92
C ARG A 12 -4.91 -28.62 -45.45
N ALA A 13 -5.54 -27.71 -46.21
CA ALA A 13 -5.27 -27.37 -47.62
C ALA A 13 -6.18 -28.01 -48.69
N ALA A 14 -7.28 -27.32 -49.01
CA ALA A 14 -7.86 -27.31 -50.35
C ALA A 14 -8.48 -25.93 -50.64
N LEU A 15 -7.60 -24.94 -50.83
CA LEU A 15 -7.89 -23.73 -51.59
C LEU A 15 -8.38 -24.11 -53.01
N ARG A 16 -9.10 -23.20 -53.69
CA ARG A 16 -9.35 -23.16 -55.17
C ARG A 16 -10.72 -23.60 -55.72
N GLY A 17 -11.79 -23.69 -54.92
CA GLY A 17 -13.17 -23.81 -55.46
C GLY A 17 -13.80 -22.48 -55.92
N LEU A 18 -13.14 -21.35 -55.65
CA LEU A 18 -13.55 -19.96 -55.85
C LEU A 18 -13.68 -19.48 -57.32
N ARG A 19 -13.83 -20.37 -58.33
CA ARG A 19 -13.93 -19.93 -59.75
C ARG A 19 -15.09 -20.48 -60.55
N SER A 20 -15.90 -21.40 -60.01
CA SER A 20 -17.05 -21.96 -60.76
C SER A 20 -18.38 -21.29 -60.39
N ALA A 21 -18.54 -20.80 -59.15
CA ALA A 21 -19.77 -20.15 -58.69
C ALA A 21 -20.05 -18.76 -59.32
N LYS A 22 -19.11 -18.18 -60.08
CA LYS A 22 -19.23 -16.80 -60.58
C LYS A 22 -19.78 -16.68 -62.02
N ARG A 23 -19.91 -17.78 -62.78
CA ARG A 23 -20.36 -17.71 -64.20
C ARG A 23 -21.84 -18.05 -64.42
N SER A 24 -22.54 -18.58 -63.43
CA SER A 24 -23.96 -18.97 -63.58
C SER A 24 -24.94 -17.88 -63.12
N ALA A 25 -24.46 -16.86 -62.40
CA ALA A 25 -25.29 -15.80 -61.82
C ALA A 25 -25.70 -14.69 -62.81
N GLU A 26 -25.10 -14.61 -64.00
CA GLU A 26 -25.30 -13.47 -64.92
C GLU A 26 -26.44 -13.66 -65.93
N HIS A 27 -26.92 -14.89 -66.17
CA HIS A 27 -27.90 -15.15 -67.23
C HIS A 27 -29.38 -15.21 -66.80
N GLY A 28 -29.70 -15.36 -65.51
CA GLY A 28 -31.11 -15.43 -65.05
C GLY A 28 -31.70 -14.09 -64.60
N PHE A 29 -30.86 -13.12 -64.23
CA PHE A 29 -31.27 -11.86 -63.60
C PHE A 29 -32.05 -10.91 -64.53
N GLY A 30 -32.09 -11.20 -65.84
CA GLY A 30 -32.78 -10.37 -66.84
C GLY A 30 -34.30 -10.56 -66.90
N SER A 31 -34.81 -11.75 -66.57
CA SER A 31 -36.24 -12.06 -66.69
C SER A 31 -37.07 -11.65 -65.46
N LEU A 32 -36.42 -11.46 -64.31
CA LEU A 32 -37.08 -11.05 -63.08
C LEU A 32 -37.26 -9.52 -62.96
N ARG A 33 -36.58 -8.74 -63.78
CA ARG A 33 -36.65 -7.27 -63.71
C ARG A 33 -37.90 -6.66 -64.36
N ARG A 34 -38.60 -7.39 -65.24
CA ARG A 34 -39.67 -6.81 -66.08
C ARG A 34 -41.10 -7.02 -65.55
N SER A 35 -41.31 -7.86 -64.54
CA SER A 35 -42.67 -8.13 -64.02
C SER A 35 -42.96 -7.50 -62.65
N ALA A 36 -41.93 -7.02 -61.95
CA ALA A 36 -42.09 -6.33 -60.67
C ALA A 36 -42.72 -4.92 -60.79
N GLU A 37 -42.90 -4.37 -61.99
CA GLU A 37 -43.39 -3.00 -62.16
C GLU A 37 -44.92 -2.87 -62.16
N HIS A 38 -45.67 -3.95 -62.40
CA HIS A 38 -47.14 -3.89 -62.47
C HIS A 38 -47.86 -4.13 -61.13
N GLY A 39 -47.18 -4.66 -60.11
CA GLY A 39 -47.78 -4.94 -58.78
C GLY A 39 -47.64 -3.82 -57.74
N PHE A 40 -46.74 -2.85 -57.95
CA PHE A 40 -46.35 -1.89 -56.90
C PHE A 40 -47.20 -0.60 -56.84
N GLY A 41 -48.12 -0.39 -57.79
CA GLY A 41 -48.97 0.82 -57.81
C GLY A 41 -50.11 0.80 -56.78
N SER A 42 -50.66 -0.38 -56.46
CA SER A 42 -51.78 -0.53 -55.51
C SER A 42 -51.31 -0.63 -54.06
N LEU A 43 -50.07 -1.07 -53.82
CA LEU A 43 -49.48 -1.13 -52.47
C LEU A 43 -49.02 0.23 -51.95
N ARG A 44 -48.84 1.24 -52.82
CA ARG A 44 -48.38 2.57 -52.40
C ARG A 44 -49.46 3.45 -51.77
N ARG A 45 -50.75 3.11 -51.91
CA ARG A 45 -51.86 3.90 -51.34
C ARG A 45 -52.35 3.39 -49.97
N SER A 46 -52.12 2.12 -49.63
CA SER A 46 -52.49 1.56 -48.33
C SER A 46 -51.46 1.81 -47.23
N ALA A 47 -50.21 2.13 -47.58
CA ALA A 47 -49.13 2.36 -46.61
C ALA A 47 -49.21 3.73 -45.89
N GLN A 48 -50.10 4.63 -46.31
CA GLN A 48 -50.22 5.97 -45.69
C GLN A 48 -51.25 6.08 -44.56
N GLN A 49 -52.17 5.11 -44.40
CA GLN A 49 -53.18 5.18 -43.32
C GLN A 49 -52.80 4.40 -42.05
N GLY A 50 -51.84 3.45 -42.12
CA GLY A 50 -51.34 2.75 -40.92
C GLY A 50 -50.17 3.45 -40.21
N PHE A 51 -49.51 4.41 -40.86
CA PHE A 51 -48.27 5.03 -40.37
C PHE A 51 -48.51 6.17 -39.35
N THR A 52 -49.73 6.71 -39.25
CA THR A 52 -50.05 7.78 -38.28
C THR A 52 -50.39 7.23 -36.89
N PHE A 53 -50.80 5.96 -36.77
CA PHE A 53 -50.97 5.31 -35.47
C PHE A 53 -49.68 4.68 -34.94
N ALA A 54 -48.86 4.06 -35.80
CA ALA A 54 -47.60 3.45 -35.37
C ALA A 54 -46.53 4.48 -34.96
N LYS A 55 -46.60 5.73 -35.46
CA LYS A 55 -45.67 6.80 -35.07
C LYS A 55 -46.05 7.50 -33.76
N ARG A 56 -47.16 7.14 -33.11
CA ARG A 56 -47.54 7.66 -31.78
C ARG A 56 -47.10 6.75 -30.62
N SER A 57 -46.83 5.48 -30.88
CA SER A 57 -46.38 4.52 -29.84
C SER A 57 -44.86 4.34 -29.75
N ALA A 58 -44.10 4.82 -30.73
CA ALA A 58 -42.63 4.77 -30.70
C ALA A 58 -41.99 5.87 -29.82
N GLU A 59 -42.77 6.85 -29.35
CA GLU A 59 -42.29 7.89 -28.43
C GLU A 59 -42.53 7.55 -26.94
N GLN A 60 -43.15 6.41 -26.61
CA GLN A 60 -43.44 5.99 -25.22
C GLN A 60 -42.74 4.68 -24.80
N GLY A 61 -41.67 4.26 -25.49
CA GLY A 61 -41.09 2.92 -25.29
C GLY A 61 -39.70 2.83 -24.63
N PHE A 62 -38.92 3.91 -24.55
CA PHE A 62 -37.52 3.82 -24.04
C PHE A 62 -37.11 5.04 -23.18
N GLY A 63 -38.02 5.49 -22.31
CA GLY A 63 -37.69 6.40 -21.22
C GLY A 63 -36.98 5.65 -20.08
N SER A 64 -35.64 5.64 -20.12
CA SER A 64 -34.75 5.55 -18.95
C SER A 64 -35.22 4.73 -17.73
N LEU A 65 -34.83 3.44 -17.65
CA LEU A 65 -34.72 2.73 -16.35
C LEU A 65 -33.50 3.19 -15.51
N ARG A 66 -32.98 4.38 -15.81
CA ARG A 66 -32.01 5.10 -15.00
C ARG A 66 -32.31 6.58 -15.16
N ARG A 67 -33.26 7.09 -14.39
CA ARG A 67 -33.25 8.50 -14.06
C ARG A 67 -33.80 8.71 -12.65
N SER A 68 -32.82 8.96 -11.79
CA SER A 68 -32.94 9.83 -10.63
C SER A 68 -33.77 9.33 -9.47
N ALA A 69 -33.20 8.35 -8.75
CA ALA A 69 -33.02 8.57 -7.31
C ALA A 69 -31.89 9.61 -7.10
N GLU A 70 -31.95 10.75 -7.80
CA GLU A 70 -31.22 11.94 -7.42
C GLU A 70 -32.18 12.67 -6.50
N HIS A 71 -32.32 12.13 -5.30
CA HIS A 71 -32.78 12.91 -4.18
C HIS A 71 -31.60 13.85 -3.91
N GLY A 72 -31.67 15.06 -4.47
CA GLY A 72 -30.73 16.11 -4.13
C GLY A 72 -30.71 16.28 -2.61
N PHE A 73 -29.52 16.43 -2.05
CA PHE A 73 -29.34 16.66 -0.62
C PHE A 73 -30.29 17.73 -0.11
N THR A 74 -31.00 17.43 0.96
CA THR A 74 -31.86 18.44 1.59
C THR A 74 -30.99 19.42 2.38
N LEU A 75 -31.47 20.66 2.52
CA LEU A 75 -30.78 21.69 3.32
C LEU A 75 -30.56 21.20 4.76
N VAL A 76 -31.54 20.47 5.32
CA VAL A 76 -31.49 19.90 6.68
C VAL A 76 -30.38 18.86 6.83
N GLU A 77 -30.17 18.01 5.82
CA GLU A 77 -29.13 16.98 5.84
C GLU A 77 -27.74 17.60 5.92
N LEU A 78 -27.49 18.67 5.15
CA LEU A 78 -26.24 19.41 5.23
C LEU A 78 -26.10 20.18 6.55
N MET A 79 -27.20 20.73 7.09
CA MET A 79 -27.20 21.40 8.40
C MET A 79 -26.79 20.44 9.54
N VAL A 80 -27.32 19.22 9.55
CA VAL A 80 -26.96 18.23 10.58
C VAL A 80 -25.49 17.84 10.45
N VAL A 81 -24.97 17.66 9.22
CA VAL A 81 -23.57 17.31 8.98
C VAL A 81 -22.61 18.41 9.48
N ILE A 82 -22.87 19.68 9.17
CA ILE A 82 -22.01 20.78 9.65
C ILE A 82 -22.09 20.97 11.17
N VAL A 83 -23.24 20.68 11.78
CA VAL A 83 -23.38 20.70 13.25
C VAL A 83 -22.53 19.59 13.87
N ILE A 84 -22.60 18.36 13.35
CA ILE A 84 -21.79 17.24 13.85
C ILE A 84 -20.30 17.52 13.63
N ILE A 85 -19.89 18.04 12.45
CA ILE A 85 -18.51 18.43 12.19
C ILE A 85 -18.07 19.56 13.14
N GLY A 86 -18.92 20.56 13.39
CA GLY A 86 -18.63 21.64 14.33
C GLY A 86 -18.43 21.13 15.76
N LEU A 87 -19.26 20.20 16.22
CA LEU A 87 -19.13 19.56 17.54
C LEU A 87 -17.84 18.72 17.62
N LEU A 88 -17.59 17.88 16.62
CA LEU A 88 -16.38 17.04 16.58
C LEU A 88 -15.11 17.89 16.49
N ALA A 89 -15.13 18.99 15.71
CA ALA A 89 -14.00 19.90 15.58
C ALA A 89 -13.59 20.55 16.91
N THR A 90 -14.51 20.74 17.86
CA THR A 90 -14.15 21.22 19.21
C THR A 90 -13.41 20.19 20.06
N ILE A 91 -13.67 18.90 19.82
CA ILE A 91 -13.06 17.78 20.57
C ILE A 91 -11.73 17.38 19.93
N VAL A 92 -11.57 17.60 18.62
CA VAL A 92 -10.32 17.37 17.88
C VAL A 92 -9.33 18.50 18.18
N ALA A 93 -8.81 18.47 19.41
CA ALA A 93 -7.61 19.22 19.80
C ALA A 93 -6.91 18.46 20.92
N ILE A 94 -6.25 17.35 20.56
CA ILE A 94 -5.19 16.82 21.41
C ILE A 94 -3.95 16.70 20.53
N ASN A 95 -3.25 17.82 20.42
CA ASN A 95 -1.81 17.78 20.16
C ASN A 95 -1.22 16.85 21.20
N VAL A 96 -0.55 15.79 20.76
CA VAL A 96 0.24 14.92 21.62
C VAL A 96 1.25 15.82 22.31
N ILE A 97 1.02 16.11 23.60
CA ILE A 97 1.88 17.00 24.38
C ILE A 97 3.29 16.41 24.32
N PRO A 98 4.28 17.12 23.75
CA PRO A 98 5.66 16.68 23.85
C PRO A 98 5.98 16.61 25.34
N ALA A 99 6.47 15.45 25.80
CA ALA A 99 6.97 15.30 27.16
C ALA A 99 7.81 16.53 27.50
N THR A 100 7.56 17.13 28.68
CA THR A 100 8.28 18.31 29.12
C THR A 100 9.78 18.06 29.00
N ASP A 101 10.52 19.08 28.59
CA ASP A 101 11.97 19.08 28.36
C ASP A 101 12.72 18.28 29.45
N THR A 102 12.40 18.56 30.71
CA THR A 102 12.94 17.82 31.88
C THR A 102 12.58 16.33 31.89
N ALA A 103 11.34 15.95 31.57
CA ALA A 103 10.93 14.55 31.55
C ALA A 103 11.61 13.75 30.43
N ARG A 104 11.91 14.40 29.29
CA ARG A 104 12.72 13.79 28.23
C ARG A 104 14.14 13.54 28.71
N VAL A 105 14.79 14.57 29.25
CA VAL A 105 16.15 14.43 29.79
C VAL A 105 16.21 13.34 30.86
N GLU A 106 15.28 13.32 31.81
CA GLU A 106 15.24 12.29 32.87
C GLU A 106 14.97 10.89 32.30
N LYS A 107 14.11 10.76 31.30
CA LYS A 107 13.94 9.49 30.58
C LYS A 107 15.24 9.06 29.92
N ALA A 108 15.95 9.97 29.26
CA ALA A 108 17.20 9.63 28.59
C ALA A 108 18.25 9.14 29.57
N LYS A 109 18.36 9.77 30.74
CA LYS A 109 19.25 9.32 31.83
C LYS A 109 18.87 7.94 32.34
N ALA A 110 17.58 7.67 32.54
CA ALA A 110 17.10 6.36 32.97
C ALA A 110 17.40 5.26 31.93
N ASP A 111 17.17 5.54 30.65
CA ASP A 111 17.48 4.62 29.56
C ASP A 111 19.00 4.36 29.47
N ILE A 112 19.83 5.39 29.63
CA ILE A 112 21.30 5.25 29.73
C ILE A 112 21.67 4.32 30.88
N ALA A 113 21.13 4.53 32.09
CA ALA A 113 21.43 3.70 33.26
C ALA A 113 21.06 2.21 33.03
N VAL A 114 19.95 1.95 32.34
CA VAL A 114 19.56 0.58 31.96
C VAL A 114 20.56 -0.04 30.99
N ILE A 115 21.03 0.72 29.99
CA ILE A 115 22.04 0.27 29.02
C ILE A 115 23.38 0.01 29.73
N GLU A 116 23.81 0.89 30.64
CA GLU A 116 25.02 0.73 31.44
C GLU A 116 24.99 -0.55 32.28
N GLN A 117 23.86 -0.81 32.95
CA GLN A 117 23.69 -2.03 33.72
C GLN A 117 23.80 -3.28 32.83
N ALA A 118 23.26 -3.24 31.60
CA ALA A 118 23.39 -4.34 30.65
C ALA A 118 24.84 -4.51 30.16
N LEU A 119 25.56 -3.41 29.92
CA LEU A 119 26.98 -3.43 29.55
C LEU A 119 27.86 -4.01 30.66
N GLU A 120 27.57 -3.68 31.91
CA GLU A 120 28.30 -4.22 33.05
C GLU A 120 28.05 -5.73 33.20
N GLN A 121 26.81 -6.19 33.03
CA GLN A 121 26.51 -7.63 32.99
C GLN A 121 27.23 -8.32 31.83
N TYR A 122 27.25 -7.71 30.64
CA TYR A 122 28.02 -8.21 29.50
C TYR A 122 29.50 -8.36 29.86
N ARG A 123 30.08 -7.37 30.54
CA ARG A 123 31.49 -7.40 30.96
C ARG A 123 31.77 -8.51 31.97
N LEU A 124 30.89 -8.74 32.93
CA LEU A 124 31.04 -9.82 33.91
C LEU A 124 31.08 -11.18 33.21
N ASP A 125 30.20 -11.40 32.24
CA ASP A 125 30.09 -12.67 31.54
C ASP A 125 31.22 -12.86 30.50
N ASN A 126 31.61 -11.80 29.76
CA ASN A 126 32.55 -11.88 28.62
C ASN A 126 33.95 -11.30 28.90
N LEU A 127 34.22 -10.86 30.13
CA LEU A 127 35.48 -10.23 30.60
C LEU A 127 35.87 -8.91 29.92
N GLY A 128 34.97 -8.32 29.13
CA GLY A 128 35.21 -7.06 28.45
C GLY A 128 33.92 -6.47 27.91
N TYR A 129 33.95 -5.18 27.58
CA TYR A 129 32.83 -4.52 26.92
C TYR A 129 32.76 -4.86 25.43
N PRO A 130 31.59 -4.69 24.78
CA PRO A 130 31.49 -4.80 23.33
C PRO A 130 32.46 -3.86 22.62
N THR A 131 33.00 -4.27 21.47
CA THR A 131 33.84 -3.38 20.66
C THR A 131 33.00 -2.34 19.92
N GLN A 132 33.64 -1.29 19.40
CA GLN A 132 32.94 -0.25 18.61
C GLN A 132 32.15 -0.83 17.43
N MET A 133 32.67 -1.89 16.79
CA MET A 133 32.02 -2.56 15.67
C MET A 133 30.83 -3.41 16.11
N GLN A 134 30.87 -3.99 17.31
CA GLN A 134 29.77 -4.77 17.87
C GLN A 134 28.65 -3.85 18.38
N GLY A 135 29.03 -2.74 19.03
CA GLY A 135 28.12 -1.74 19.56
C GLY A 135 27.10 -2.29 20.56
N LEU A 136 26.01 -1.54 20.75
CA LEU A 136 24.91 -1.94 21.64
C LEU A 136 24.15 -3.17 21.15
N SER A 137 24.28 -3.54 19.88
CA SER A 137 23.64 -4.74 19.33
C SER A 137 24.13 -6.04 20.01
N ALA A 138 25.35 -6.03 20.55
CA ALA A 138 25.90 -7.12 21.35
C ALA A 138 25.12 -7.40 22.64
N LEU A 139 24.34 -6.42 23.12
CA LEU A 139 23.48 -6.59 24.29
C LEU A 139 22.21 -7.39 23.96
N LEU A 140 21.79 -7.43 22.70
CA LEU A 140 20.61 -8.18 22.26
C LEU A 140 20.96 -9.61 21.85
N ASN A 141 22.01 -9.74 21.03
CA ASN A 141 22.42 -11.02 20.46
C ASN A 141 23.93 -11.19 20.54
N ALA A 142 24.38 -12.45 20.56
CA ALA A 142 25.79 -12.78 20.58
C ALA A 142 26.50 -12.20 19.34
N PRO A 143 27.50 -11.31 19.51
CA PRO A 143 28.24 -10.80 18.37
C PRO A 143 29.07 -11.91 17.70
N ALA A 144 29.22 -11.80 16.38
CA ALA A 144 30.12 -12.67 15.64
C ALA A 144 31.57 -12.42 16.09
N GLY A 145 32.35 -13.49 16.29
CA GLY A 145 33.76 -13.39 16.67
C GLY A 145 34.02 -13.26 18.17
N LEU A 146 33.06 -13.59 19.04
CA LEU A 146 33.35 -13.82 20.46
C LEU A 146 34.39 -14.93 20.62
N ALA A 147 35.42 -14.68 21.42
CA ALA A 147 36.44 -15.67 21.74
C ALA A 147 35.86 -16.89 22.49
N GLN A 148 34.83 -16.67 23.31
CA GLN A 148 34.19 -17.67 24.17
C GLN A 148 32.66 -17.54 24.08
N PRO A 149 32.02 -18.00 22.99
CA PRO A 149 30.58 -17.86 22.77
C PRO A 149 29.71 -18.52 23.86
N GLU A 150 30.21 -19.58 24.49
CA GLU A 150 29.55 -20.32 25.58
C GLU A 150 29.29 -19.48 26.84
N ARG A 151 30.04 -18.40 27.02
CA ARG A 151 29.87 -17.47 28.15
C ARG A 151 28.76 -16.46 27.91
N TYR A 152 28.33 -16.30 26.67
CA TYR A 152 27.28 -15.34 26.34
C TYR A 152 25.94 -15.80 26.92
N ARG A 153 25.29 -14.90 27.67
CA ARG A 153 23.98 -15.16 28.25
C ARG A 153 22.92 -15.46 27.19
N ARG A 154 22.23 -16.60 27.33
CA ARG A 154 21.07 -16.92 26.48
C ARG A 154 19.98 -15.86 26.62
N GLY A 155 19.57 -15.28 25.48
CA GLY A 155 18.56 -14.21 25.44
C GLY A 155 19.10 -12.79 25.57
N GLY A 156 20.42 -12.61 25.63
CA GLY A 156 21.06 -11.29 25.71
C GLY A 156 21.04 -10.69 27.12
N TYR A 157 21.49 -9.44 27.20
CA TYR A 157 21.61 -8.65 28.42
C TYR A 157 20.50 -7.60 28.56
N ILE A 158 19.85 -7.27 27.44
CA ILE A 158 18.70 -6.38 27.41
C ILE A 158 17.63 -6.96 26.47
N ARG A 159 16.35 -6.76 26.80
CA ARG A 159 15.23 -7.30 25.99
C ARG A 159 15.03 -6.55 24.67
N LYS A 160 15.22 -5.23 24.71
CA LYS A 160 15.15 -4.33 23.56
C LYS A 160 16.05 -3.14 23.86
N LEU A 161 16.68 -2.57 22.83
CA LEU A 161 17.34 -1.29 22.97
C LEU A 161 16.26 -0.20 22.96
N PRO A 162 16.24 0.69 23.96
CA PRO A 162 15.38 1.86 23.91
C PRO A 162 15.90 2.83 22.84
N ASP A 163 14.97 3.52 22.18
CA ASP A 163 15.28 4.76 21.49
C ASP A 163 15.25 5.89 22.51
N ASP A 164 16.06 6.92 22.27
CA ASP A 164 16.07 8.12 23.08
C ASP A 164 14.71 8.85 23.02
N PRO A 165 14.47 9.84 23.89
CA PRO A 165 13.19 10.56 23.95
C PRO A 165 12.78 11.26 22.65
N TRP A 166 13.71 11.44 21.72
CA TRP A 166 13.52 12.07 20.41
C TRP A 166 13.44 11.03 19.28
N GLY A 167 13.42 9.74 19.61
CA GLY A 167 13.21 8.64 18.66
C GLY A 167 14.46 8.21 17.91
N ARG A 168 15.66 8.52 18.42
CA ARG A 168 16.95 8.12 17.82
C ARG A 168 17.61 7.03 18.66
N ALA A 169 18.43 6.21 18.01
CA ALA A 169 19.23 5.22 18.74
C ALA A 169 20.34 5.91 19.54
N TYR A 170 20.57 5.42 20.77
CA TYR A 170 21.75 5.82 21.56
C TYR A 170 23.04 5.45 20.85
N GLN A 171 24.05 6.33 20.93
CA GLN A 171 25.37 6.00 20.42
C GLN A 171 26.26 5.46 21.53
N TYR A 172 27.10 4.52 21.14
CA TYR A 172 28.06 3.86 22.00
C TYR A 172 29.47 4.19 21.53
N LYS A 173 30.33 4.55 22.48
CA LYS A 173 31.73 4.87 22.23
C LYS A 173 32.62 4.08 23.18
N VAL A 174 33.61 3.38 22.63
CA VAL A 174 34.65 2.68 23.38
C VAL A 174 36.03 2.93 22.76
N PRO A 175 37.05 3.37 23.52
CA PRO A 175 36.97 3.80 24.91
C PRO A 175 36.15 5.09 25.09
N GLY A 176 35.56 5.25 26.27
CA GLY A 176 34.88 6.50 26.66
C GLY A 176 35.88 7.62 26.98
N GLU A 177 35.38 8.84 27.10
CA GLU A 177 36.18 10.04 27.40
C GLU A 177 36.62 10.09 28.85
N LYS A 178 35.74 9.69 29.78
CA LYS A 178 36.04 9.65 31.23
C LYS A 178 35.95 8.25 31.83
N GLY A 179 35.68 7.23 31.01
CA GLY A 179 35.41 5.88 31.48
C GLY A 179 35.73 4.82 30.44
N ALA A 180 35.37 3.57 30.75
CA ALA A 180 35.61 2.46 29.83
C ALA A 180 34.77 2.59 28.54
N PHE A 181 33.60 3.22 28.63
CA PHE A 181 32.72 3.50 27.50
C PHE A 181 31.88 4.76 27.79
N ASP A 182 31.29 5.34 26.75
CA ASP A 182 30.23 6.36 26.87
C ASP A 182 28.97 5.92 26.14
N ILE A 183 27.81 6.28 26.71
CA ILE A 183 26.51 6.26 26.03
C ILE A 183 26.06 7.70 25.84
N LEU A 184 25.65 8.04 24.62
CA LEU A 184 25.25 9.41 24.30
C LEU A 184 23.92 9.47 23.54
N SER A 185 23.14 10.50 23.85
CA SER A 185 21.99 10.98 23.07
C SER A 185 22.31 12.39 22.58
N LEU A 186 22.06 12.67 21.30
CA LEU A 186 22.33 13.96 20.66
C LEU A 186 21.19 14.99 20.85
N GLY A 187 20.41 14.86 21.92
CA GLY A 187 19.28 15.77 22.18
C GLY A 187 18.22 15.82 21.07
N ALA A 188 17.46 16.90 21.02
CA ALA A 188 16.36 17.11 20.09
C ALA A 188 16.82 17.38 18.65
N ASP A 189 17.93 18.09 18.46
CA ASP A 189 18.44 18.44 17.12
C ASP A 189 19.17 17.27 16.44
N GLY A 190 19.65 16.28 17.21
CA GLY A 190 20.38 15.14 16.68
C GLY A 190 21.77 15.54 16.19
N GLN A 191 22.33 16.64 16.71
CA GLN A 191 23.67 17.10 16.38
C GLN A 191 24.53 17.18 17.64
N PRO A 192 25.85 16.99 17.52
CA PRO A 192 26.73 17.18 18.67
C PRO A 192 26.67 18.62 19.20
N GLY A 193 26.62 18.77 20.51
CA GLY A 193 26.58 20.03 21.22
C GLY A 193 25.18 20.42 21.66
N GLY A 194 24.76 21.63 21.30
CA GLY A 194 23.45 22.16 21.64
C GLY A 194 23.31 22.68 23.08
N THR A 195 22.13 23.23 23.38
CA THR A 195 21.73 23.72 24.70
C THR A 195 20.30 23.29 24.99
N GLU A 196 19.95 23.21 26.29
CA GLU A 196 18.62 22.80 26.75
C GLU A 196 18.22 21.43 26.16
N ASP A 197 17.12 21.37 25.41
CA ASP A 197 16.63 20.15 24.75
C ASP A 197 17.55 19.62 23.67
N ASN A 198 18.39 20.47 23.08
CA ASN A 198 19.39 20.08 22.09
C ASN A 198 20.69 19.63 22.72
N ALA A 199 20.85 19.76 24.04
CA ALA A 199 22.09 19.40 24.70
C ALA A 199 22.33 17.89 24.63
N ASP A 200 23.56 17.52 24.28
CA ASP A 200 24.02 16.13 24.38
C ASP A 200 23.90 15.61 25.82
N ILE A 201 23.32 14.42 25.96
CA ILE A 201 23.24 13.71 27.24
C ILE A 201 24.26 12.57 27.20
N LEU A 202 25.29 12.67 28.02
CA LEU A 202 26.44 11.76 28.08
C LEU A 202 26.44 11.00 29.40
N SER A 203 26.65 9.69 29.36
CA SER A 203 26.76 8.87 30.57
C SER A 203 27.89 9.31 31.51
N SER A 204 29.00 9.80 30.97
CA SER A 204 30.12 10.35 31.75
C SER A 204 29.89 11.74 32.36
N GLY A 205 28.73 12.35 32.10
CA GLY A 205 28.29 13.61 32.70
C GLY A 205 27.15 13.46 33.71
N LEU A 206 26.67 12.23 33.95
CA LEU A 206 25.58 11.93 34.88
C LEU A 206 26.05 11.69 36.31
#